data_AF-R9XWX6-F1
#
_entry.id   AF-R9XWX6-F1
#
_cell.length_a   1.000
_cell.length_b   1.000
_cell.length_c   1.000
_cell.angle_alpha   90.00
_cell.angle_beta   90.00
_cell.angle_gamma   90.00
#
_symmetry.space_group_name_H-M   'P 1'
#
loop_
_entity.id
_entity.type
_entity.pdbx_description
1 polymer ?
#
loop_
_entity_poly.entity_id
_entity_poly.type
_entity_poly.pdbx_seq_one_letter_code
_entity_poly.pdbx_strand_id
1 'polypeptide(L)'
;IIIYTNQIGKFGLLNIIRNFCEKHGINKQKLVPISKKLSKILWEDLSSEHQNFFEELALKVNVEHKKLYPNYKYAVRKRKVRTT
;
A
#
# COMPACT_ATOMS: atom_id res chain seq x y z
N ILE A 1 7.59 -2.90 -1.70
CA ILE A 1 6.28 -2.33 -2.10
C ILE A 1 5.49 -1.70 -0.94
N ILE A 2 5.09 -2.41 0.14
CA ILE A 2 4.13 -1.88 1.14
C ILE A 2 4.54 -0.52 1.74
N ILE A 3 5.81 -0.36 2.14
CA ILE A 3 6.32 0.90 2.70
C ILE A 3 6.15 2.03 1.68
N TYR A 4 6.63 1.83 0.45
CA TYR A 4 6.46 2.79 -0.65
C TYR A 4 4.98 3.16 -0.87
N THR A 5 4.09 2.17 -1.04
CA THR A 5 2.68 2.43 -1.31
C THR A 5 1.98 3.19 -0.19
N ASN A 6 2.38 2.94 1.07
CA ASN A 6 1.86 3.66 2.22
C ASN A 6 2.36 5.12 2.23
N GLN A 7 3.64 5.34 1.92
CA GLN A 7 4.21 6.69 1.85
C GLN A 7 3.54 7.52 0.76
N ILE A 8 3.49 7.03 -0.49
CA ILE A 8 2.88 7.80 -1.58
C ILE A 8 1.38 8.06 -1.34
N GLY A 9 0.68 7.09 -0.73
CA GLY A 9 -0.72 7.24 -0.33
C GLY A 9 -0.91 8.40 0.64
N LYS A 10 -0.03 8.48 1.66
CA LYS A 10 -0.02 9.56 2.66
C LYS A 10 0.41 10.90 2.06
N PHE A 11 1.39 10.89 1.16
CA PHE A 11 1.96 12.10 0.54
C PHE A 11 1.20 12.60 -0.70
N GLY A 12 -0.11 12.32 -0.77
CA GLY A 12 -1.00 13.03 -1.69
C GLY A 12 -1.63 12.19 -2.79
N LEU A 13 -1.16 10.96 -3.05
CA LEU A 13 -1.75 10.11 -4.10
C LEU A 13 -3.25 9.87 -3.85
N LEU A 14 -3.66 9.64 -2.60
CA LEU A 14 -5.07 9.45 -2.27
C LEU A 14 -5.91 10.70 -2.53
N ASN A 15 -5.36 11.90 -2.31
CA ASN A 15 -6.05 13.15 -2.56
C ASN A 15 -6.19 13.41 -4.07
N ILE A 16 -5.13 13.18 -4.84
CA ILE A 16 -5.15 13.30 -6.31
C ILE A 16 -6.22 12.39 -6.89
N ILE A 17 -6.27 11.13 -6.46
CA ILE A 17 -7.24 10.16 -6.96
C ILE A 17 -8.66 10.48 -6.49
N ARG A 18 -8.82 11.02 -5.27
CA ARG A 18 -10.13 11.50 -4.80
C ARG A 18 -10.68 12.59 -5.72
N ASN A 19 -9.88 13.61 -6.01
CA ASN A 19 -10.27 14.71 -6.88
C ASN A 19 -10.56 14.22 -8.31
N PHE A 20 -9.77 13.26 -8.81
CA PHE A 20 -10.04 12.59 -10.09
C PHE A 20 -11.40 11.88 -10.07
N CYS A 21 -11.68 11.07 -9.05
CA CYS A 21 -12.95 10.36 -8.96
C CYS A 21 -14.14 11.33 -8.89
N GLU A 22 -14.04 12.41 -8.11
CA GLU A 22 -15.09 13.43 -7.99
C GLU A 22 -15.34 14.14 -9.33
N LYS A 23 -14.27 14.57 -10.02
CA LYS A 23 -14.37 15.23 -11.32
C LYS A 23 -15.03 14.36 -12.41
N HIS A 24 -14.84 13.05 -12.34
CA HIS A 24 -15.33 12.10 -13.34
C HIS A 24 -16.60 11.33 -12.91
N GLY A 25 -17.24 11.71 -11.78
CA GLY A 25 -18.43 11.03 -11.28
C GLY A 25 -18.19 9.56 -10.91
N ILE A 26 -16.95 9.18 -10.61
CA ILE A 26 -16.57 7.80 -10.27
C ILE A 26 -16.96 7.53 -8.81
N ASN A 27 -17.62 6.40 -8.59
CA ASN A 27 -18.04 5.97 -7.26
C ASN A 27 -16.85 5.94 -6.27
N LYS A 28 -17.03 6.56 -5.09
CA LYS A 28 -16.06 6.59 -3.99
C LYS A 28 -15.52 5.20 -3.59
N GLN A 29 -16.29 4.14 -3.75
CA GLN A 29 -15.85 2.76 -3.50
C GLN A 29 -14.71 2.31 -4.43
N LYS A 30 -14.56 2.93 -5.59
CA LYS A 30 -13.47 2.64 -6.56
C LYS A 30 -12.18 3.38 -6.24
N LEU A 31 -12.20 4.37 -5.34
CA LEU A 31 -11.02 5.18 -4.97
C LEU A 31 -9.85 4.30 -4.51
N VAL A 32 -10.08 3.42 -3.53
CA VAL A 32 -9.02 2.56 -2.98
C VAL A 32 -8.49 1.57 -4.03
N PRO A 33 -9.34 0.85 -4.80
CA PRO A 33 -8.88 0.03 -5.92
C PRO A 33 -8.03 0.78 -6.95
N ILE A 34 -8.45 1.99 -7.37
CA ILE A 34 -7.71 2.82 -8.32
C ILE A 34 -6.37 3.23 -7.73
N SER A 35 -6.35 3.67 -6.47
CA SER A 35 -5.11 4.00 -5.75
C SER A 35 -4.14 2.84 -5.72
N LYS A 36 -4.57 1.64 -5.36
CA LYS A 36 -3.69 0.47 -5.35
C LYS A 36 -3.15 0.14 -6.73
N LYS A 37 -3.98 0.22 -7.78
CA LYS A 37 -3.56 -0.05 -9.15
C LYS A 37 -2.51 0.96 -9.60
N LEU A 38 -2.76 2.25 -9.39
CA LEU A 38 -1.82 3.30 -9.76
C LEU A 38 -0.52 3.22 -8.94
N SER A 39 -0.60 2.96 -7.64
CA SER A 39 0.59 2.75 -6.80
C SER A 39 1.48 1.61 -7.29
N LYS A 40 0.89 0.55 -7.86
CA LYS A 40 1.65 -0.58 -8.42
C LYS A 40 2.35 -0.17 -9.71
N ILE A 41 1.65 0.52 -10.63
CA ILE A 41 2.24 1.03 -11.87
C ILE A 41 3.41 1.97 -11.53
N LEU A 42 3.20 2.92 -10.61
CA LEU A 42 4.26 3.84 -10.15
C LEU A 42 5.42 3.14 -9.45
N TRP A 43 5.23 1.94 -8.91
CA TRP A 43 6.33 1.15 -8.38
C TRP A 43 7.13 0.49 -9.51
N GLU A 44 6.45 -0.05 -10.50
CA GLU A 44 7.06 -0.71 -11.67
C GLU A 44 7.84 0.28 -12.54
N ASP A 45 7.38 1.54 -12.64
CA ASP A 45 8.04 2.63 -13.35
C ASP A 45 9.23 3.25 -12.59
N LEU A 46 9.38 2.91 -11.30
CA LEU A 46 10.45 3.44 -10.46
C LEU A 46 11.80 2.84 -10.89
N SER A 47 12.85 3.65 -10.99
CA SER A 47 14.20 3.13 -11.27
C SER A 47 14.64 2.09 -10.23
N SER A 48 15.50 1.15 -10.61
CA SER A 48 16.02 0.11 -9.72
C SER A 48 16.68 0.67 -8.45
N GLU A 49 17.39 1.80 -8.53
CA GLU A 49 18.00 2.45 -7.36
C GLU A 49 16.96 2.79 -6.29
N HIS A 50 15.88 3.45 -6.69
CA HIS A 50 14.80 3.83 -5.78
C HIS A 50 14.02 2.60 -5.29
N GLN A 51 13.83 1.56 -6.11
CA GLN A 51 13.21 0.31 -5.67
C GLN A 51 14.06 -0.35 -4.56
N ASN A 52 15.36 -0.48 -4.81
CA ASN A 52 16.33 -1.05 -3.87
C ASN A 52 16.30 -0.30 -2.52
N PHE A 53 16.26 1.03 -2.54
CA PHE A 53 16.14 1.83 -1.31
C PHE A 53 14.96 1.39 -0.43
N PHE A 54 13.76 1.22 -1.02
CA PHE A 54 12.58 0.81 -0.26
C PHE A 54 12.60 -0.66 0.16
N GLU A 55 13.28 -1.52 -0.61
CA GLU A 55 13.47 -2.93 -0.27
C GLU A 55 14.43 -3.08 0.92
N GLU A 56 15.56 -2.39 0.90
CA GLU A 56 16.49 -2.34 2.03
C GLU A 56 15.83 -1.78 3.29
N LEU A 57 15.04 -0.72 3.15
CA LEU A 57 14.27 -0.16 4.26
C LEU A 57 13.29 -1.20 4.83
N ALA A 58 12.61 -1.97 3.98
CA ALA A 58 11.70 -3.02 4.41
C ALA A 58 12.43 -4.13 5.18
N LEU A 59 13.65 -4.51 4.76
CA LEU A 59 14.49 -5.47 5.48
C LEU A 59 14.86 -4.95 6.87
N LYS A 60 15.31 -3.70 6.98
CA LYS A 60 15.67 -3.07 8.26
C LYS A 60 14.47 -3.01 9.21
N VAL A 61 13.31 -2.58 8.71
CA VAL A 61 12.06 -2.54 9.49
C VAL A 61 11.66 -3.93 9.98
N ASN A 62 11.80 -4.96 9.14
CA ASN A 62 11.48 -6.33 9.53
C ASN A 62 12.40 -6.86 10.64
N VAL A 63 13.70 -6.53 10.59
CA VAL A 63 14.65 -6.88 11.66
C VAL A 63 14.25 -6.22 12.97
N GLU A 64 14.00 -4.91 12.97
CA GLU A 64 13.59 -4.19 14.19
C GLU A 64 12.23 -4.66 14.72
N HIS A 65 11.27 -4.94 13.83
CA HIS A 65 9.98 -5.48 14.22
C HIS A 65 10.10 -6.84 14.91
N LYS A 66 10.94 -7.75 14.40
CA LYS A 66 11.20 -9.05 15.03
C LYS A 66 11.89 -8.94 16.38
N LYS A 67 12.80 -7.97 16.56
CA LYS A 67 13.42 -7.69 17.86
C LYS A 67 12.40 -7.22 18.88
N LEU A 68 11.54 -6.27 18.50
CA LEU A 68 10.51 -5.70 19.37
C LEU A 68 9.36 -6.68 19.66
N TYR A 69 9.04 -7.54 18.70
CA TYR A 69 7.92 -8.48 18.78
C TYR A 69 8.35 -9.90 18.36
N PRO A 70 9.19 -10.58 19.16
CA PRO A 70 9.78 -11.88 18.78
C PRO A 70 8.74 -12.99 18.60
N ASN A 71 7.61 -12.89 19.31
CA ASN A 71 6.51 -13.85 19.25
C ASN A 71 5.41 -13.45 18.25
N TYR A 72 5.61 -12.36 17.49
CA TYR A 72 4.61 -11.91 16.52
C TYR A 72 4.45 -12.94 15.40
N LYS A 73 3.20 -13.35 15.17
CA LYS A 73 2.81 -14.16 14.02
C LYS A 73 1.70 -13.42 13.28
N TYR A 74 1.92 -13.17 11.99
CA TYR A 74 0.90 -12.58 11.14
C TYR A 74 -0.31 -13.52 11.05
N ALA A 75 -1.47 -13.05 11.54
CA ALA A 75 -2.72 -13.80 11.48
C ALA A 75 -3.72 -13.05 10.60
N VAL A 76 -4.02 -13.62 9.43
CA VAL A 76 -5.09 -13.09 8.56
C VAL A 76 -6.42 -13.40 9.23
N ARG A 77 -7.18 -12.36 9.61
CA ARG A 77 -8.58 -12.54 9.99
C ARG A 77 -9.37 -13.02 8.76
N LYS A 78 -9.73 -14.31 8.74
CA LYS A 78 -10.67 -14.85 7.74
C LYS A 78 -12.02 -14.16 7.95
N ARG A 79 -12.58 -13.55 6.90
CA ARG A 79 -13.96 -13.03 6.96
C ARG A 79 -14.90 -14.23 7.13
N LYS A 80 -15.88 -14.12 8.04
CA LYS A 80 -16.99 -15.06 8.08
C LYS A 80 -17.72 -14.97 6.75
N VAL A 81 -17.66 -16.01 5.93
CA VAL A 81 -18.54 -16.17 4.77
C VAL A 81 -19.94 -16.32 5.34
N ARG A 82 -20.84 -15.36 5.05
CA ARG A 82 -22.27 -15.56 5.31
C ARG A 82 -22.74 -16.58 4.27
N THR A 83 -22.94 -17.82 4.69
CA THR A 83 -23.78 -18.77 3.95
C THR A 83 -25.21 -18.23 4.05
N THR A 84 -25.75 -17.85 2.89
CA THR A 84 -27.18 -17.54 2.71
C THR A 84 -27.82 -18.75 2.06
#